data_AF-A0A239E1M8-F1
#
_entry.id   AF-A0A239E1M8-F1
#
_cell.length_a   1.000
_cell.length_b   1.000
_cell.length_c   1.000
_cell.angle_alpha   90.00
_cell.angle_beta   90.00
_cell.angle_gamma   90.00
#
_symmetry.space_group_name_H-M   'P 1'
#
loop_
_entity.id
_entity.type
_entity.pdbx_description
1 polymer ?
#
loop_
_entity_poly.entity_id
_entity_poly.type
_entity_poly.pdbx_seq_one_letter_code
_entity_poly.pdbx_strand_id
1 'polypeptide(L)'
;MLIFYFFQQYLFSLYRYTSITLFPSKFNVNSILPESYVDFLSFIFAGNAVILGNSVCIAFYMSGTSKDLKRRSKRRNILNNQSFLVGNYFFWFSEVFAFVAGSSLLLSKYQMFEEMKVMCILLFIVLFLESTKELRRTFKGYTIKILLLHFLLLLALVFSCSLLKKSNYNRLGNVYNISHPYVSIPKTLDTVSYENKVLRSRYGNYCDIQVKVLHDTNTIRYKLFGNEVSFDELINIPHGYDCPYSRSKDPEFFIYADGSIQYYQLKELEQKATLRGMYVVYYAIHAVNEANDFLYPKFLHYTKALDEVREELKLPPLPTTVFWEDYLKDKKEQVIDLDTFILKDNIDQQKVSDYFQESVSDSVYFKIKINKEITLQQYLDFMISYRQSVYDLRATQNLLNNELQDFTIDVREKYPFYYIEEME
;
A
#
# COMPACT_ATOMS: atom_id res chain seq x y z
N MET A 1 -5.86 -32.97 -8.37
CA MET A 1 -6.71 -31.76 -8.40
C MET A 1 -6.22 -30.72 -7.39
N LEU A 2 -6.37 -30.93 -6.08
CA LEU A 2 -5.96 -29.94 -5.05
C LEU A 2 -4.51 -29.45 -5.17
N ILE A 3 -3.56 -30.35 -5.48
CA ILE A 3 -2.15 -29.97 -5.69
C ILE A 3 -2.01 -28.93 -6.82
N PHE A 4 -2.65 -29.16 -7.97
CA PHE A 4 -2.62 -28.21 -9.10
C PHE A 4 -3.30 -26.88 -8.74
N TYR A 5 -4.41 -26.94 -8.00
CA TYR A 5 -5.11 -25.75 -7.52
C TYR A 5 -4.21 -24.88 -6.64
N PHE A 6 -3.63 -25.46 -5.58
CA PHE A 6 -2.76 -24.72 -4.66
C PHE A 6 -1.47 -24.27 -5.33
N PHE A 7 -0.92 -25.04 -6.26
CA PHE A 7 0.26 -24.63 -7.04
C PHE A 7 0.00 -23.37 -7.86
N GLN A 8 -1.15 -23.30 -8.55
CA GLN A 8 -1.53 -22.11 -9.32
C GLN A 8 -1.78 -20.90 -8.42
N GLN A 9 -2.47 -21.08 -7.29
CA GLN A 9 -2.64 -20.02 -6.29
C GLN A 9 -1.29 -19.52 -5.75
N TYR A 10 -0.34 -20.42 -5.51
CA TYR A 10 1.00 -20.09 -5.05
C TYR A 10 1.76 -19.27 -6.10
N LEU A 11 1.79 -19.71 -7.36
CA LEU A 11 2.44 -18.97 -8.44
C LEU A 11 1.86 -17.56 -8.60
N PHE A 12 0.54 -17.43 -8.56
CA PHE A 12 -0.11 -16.12 -8.64
C PHE A 12 0.24 -15.23 -7.44
N SER A 13 0.30 -15.81 -6.23
CA SER A 13 0.69 -15.10 -5.02
C SER A 13 2.15 -14.63 -5.08
N LEU A 14 3.05 -15.48 -5.59
CA LEU A 14 4.46 -15.16 -5.79
C LEU A 14 4.63 -14.03 -6.80
N TYR A 15 3.95 -14.12 -7.95
CA TYR A 15 3.94 -13.07 -8.95
C TYR A 15 3.46 -11.74 -8.35
N ARG A 16 2.33 -11.74 -7.64
CA ARG A 16 1.80 -10.53 -7.00
C ARG A 16 2.77 -9.96 -5.97
N TYR A 17 3.42 -10.81 -5.18
CA TYR A 17 4.48 -10.38 -4.26
C TYR A 17 5.65 -9.72 -5.00
N THR A 18 6.16 -10.35 -6.06
CA THR A 18 7.27 -9.79 -6.85
C THR A 18 6.90 -8.48 -7.53
N SER A 19 5.68 -8.36 -8.06
CA SER A 19 5.23 -7.13 -8.72
C SER A 19 5.09 -5.97 -7.74
N ILE A 20 4.55 -6.23 -6.55
CA ILE A 20 4.40 -5.22 -5.50
C ILE A 20 5.76 -4.76 -4.96
N THR A 21 6.68 -5.70 -4.75
CA THR A 21 8.00 -5.40 -4.15
C THR A 21 9.00 -4.77 -5.13
N LEU A 22 9.05 -5.24 -6.38
CA LEU A 22 10.04 -4.77 -7.36
C LEU A 22 9.59 -3.51 -8.11
N PHE A 23 8.29 -3.25 -8.21
CA PHE A 23 7.76 -2.11 -8.98
C PHE A 23 6.81 -1.22 -8.15
N PRO A 24 7.22 -0.75 -6.96
CA PRO A 24 6.35 -0.02 -6.04
C PRO A 24 5.77 1.27 -6.66
N SER A 25 6.52 1.96 -7.52
CA SER A 25 6.08 3.20 -8.19
C SER A 25 4.93 3.00 -9.18
N LYS A 26 4.86 1.85 -9.86
CA LYS A 26 3.75 1.49 -10.77
C LYS A 26 2.60 0.77 -10.07
N PHE A 27 2.91 0.09 -8.96
CA PHE A 27 1.94 -0.70 -8.18
C PHE A 27 1.36 0.07 -6.99
N ASN A 28 1.67 1.38 -6.89
CA ASN A 28 1.22 2.35 -5.88
C ASN A 28 -0.29 2.65 -5.90
N VAL A 29 -1.08 1.83 -6.60
CA VAL A 29 -2.54 1.91 -6.68
C VAL A 29 -3.06 0.66 -6.02
N ASN A 30 -3.81 0.88 -4.93
CA ASN A 30 -4.52 -0.06 -4.06
C ASN A 30 -4.22 -1.53 -4.41
N SER A 31 -3.27 -2.12 -3.70
CA SER A 31 -2.80 -3.48 -3.99
C SER A 31 -3.84 -4.57 -3.66
N ILE A 32 -4.97 -4.19 -3.06
CA ILE A 32 -6.15 -5.01 -2.74
C ILE A 32 -6.86 -5.39 -4.04
N LEU A 33 -7.15 -6.69 -4.21
CA LEU A 33 -7.92 -7.17 -5.35
C LEU A 33 -9.42 -7.11 -5.02
N PRO A 34 -10.28 -6.62 -5.94
CA PRO A 34 -11.72 -6.71 -5.80
C PRO A 34 -12.16 -8.15 -5.58
N GLU A 35 -13.21 -8.37 -4.78
CA GLU A 35 -13.66 -9.74 -4.47
C GLU A 35 -14.11 -10.50 -5.72
N SER A 36 -14.81 -9.82 -6.65
CA SER A 36 -15.19 -10.39 -7.95
C SER A 36 -13.99 -10.92 -8.76
N TYR A 37 -12.84 -10.26 -8.64
CA TYR A 37 -11.60 -10.65 -9.30
C TYR A 37 -11.00 -11.91 -8.64
N VAL A 38 -10.96 -11.93 -7.31
CA VAL A 38 -10.49 -13.10 -6.54
C VAL A 38 -11.34 -14.34 -6.86
N ASP A 39 -12.64 -14.14 -7.02
CA ASP A 39 -13.60 -15.21 -7.26
C ASP A 39 -13.45 -15.78 -8.66
N PHE A 40 -13.28 -14.90 -9.65
CA PHE A 40 -12.98 -15.31 -11.01
C PHE A 40 -11.67 -16.11 -11.11
N LEU A 41 -10.58 -15.63 -10.49
CA LEU A 41 -9.31 -16.37 -10.48
C LEU A 41 -9.44 -17.72 -9.80
N SER A 42 -10.14 -17.77 -8.66
CA SER A 42 -10.39 -19.02 -7.95
C SER A 42 -11.18 -20.01 -8.80
N PHE A 43 -12.15 -19.52 -9.59
CA PHE A 43 -12.89 -20.32 -10.56
C PHE A 43 -11.99 -20.86 -11.68
N ILE A 44 -11.16 -20.02 -12.30
CA ILE A 44 -10.24 -20.44 -13.37
C ILE A 44 -9.20 -21.46 -12.85
N PHE A 45 -8.61 -21.22 -11.68
CA PHE A 45 -7.66 -22.15 -11.09
C PHE A 45 -8.31 -23.49 -10.73
N ALA A 46 -9.54 -23.46 -10.20
CA ALA A 46 -10.31 -24.67 -9.96
C ALA A 46 -10.61 -25.41 -11.28
N GLY A 47 -10.99 -24.66 -12.32
CA GLY A 47 -11.20 -25.16 -13.68
C GLY A 47 -10.03 -25.98 -14.20
N ASN A 48 -8.87 -25.33 -14.24
CA ASN A 48 -7.64 -25.95 -14.70
C ASN A 48 -7.24 -27.15 -13.85
N ALA A 49 -7.32 -27.03 -12.52
CA ALA A 49 -6.93 -28.09 -11.59
C ALA A 49 -7.82 -29.34 -11.71
N VAL A 50 -9.12 -29.16 -11.97
CA VAL A 50 -10.07 -30.24 -12.19
C VAL A 50 -9.80 -30.93 -13.53
N ILE A 51 -9.60 -30.19 -14.62
CA ILE A 51 -9.30 -30.80 -15.94
C ILE A 51 -7.99 -31.59 -15.90
N LEU A 52 -6.91 -31.00 -15.36
CA LEU A 52 -5.63 -31.69 -15.24
C LEU A 52 -5.72 -32.92 -14.34
N GLY A 53 -6.42 -32.79 -13.22
CA GLY A 53 -6.67 -33.92 -12.34
C GLY A 53 -7.46 -35.03 -13.02
N ASN A 54 -8.46 -34.68 -13.83
CA ASN A 54 -9.24 -35.64 -14.61
C ASN A 54 -8.35 -36.36 -15.64
N SER A 55 -7.50 -35.61 -16.37
CA SER A 55 -6.52 -36.18 -17.31
C SER A 55 -5.58 -37.19 -16.62
N VAL A 56 -5.03 -36.83 -15.45
CA VAL A 56 -4.19 -37.72 -14.65
C VAL A 56 -4.97 -38.95 -14.16
N CYS A 57 -6.23 -38.79 -13.72
CA CYS A 57 -7.08 -39.92 -13.32
C CYS A 57 -7.38 -40.86 -14.49
N ILE A 58 -7.70 -40.33 -15.68
CA ILE A 58 -7.91 -41.11 -16.90
C ILE A 58 -6.62 -41.86 -17.25
N ALA A 59 -5.47 -41.20 -17.21
CA ALA A 59 -4.19 -41.82 -17.47
C ALA A 59 -3.91 -42.95 -16.47
N PHE A 60 -4.10 -42.69 -15.17
CA PHE A 60 -3.93 -43.69 -14.13
C PHE A 60 -4.84 -44.91 -14.35
N TYR A 61 -6.13 -44.70 -14.64
CA TYR A 61 -7.09 -45.78 -14.90
C TYR A 61 -6.74 -46.59 -16.15
N MET A 62 -6.18 -45.95 -17.18
CA MET A 62 -5.80 -46.61 -18.44
C MET A 62 -4.41 -47.27 -18.41
N SER A 63 -3.61 -47.05 -17.35
CA SER A 63 -2.24 -47.56 -17.21
C SER A 63 -2.13 -49.09 -17.08
N GLY A 64 -3.24 -49.77 -16.77
CA GLY A 64 -3.25 -51.22 -16.55
C GLY A 64 -2.83 -52.06 -17.77
N THR A 65 -2.16 -53.18 -17.50
CA THR A 65 -1.70 -54.12 -18.54
C THR A 65 -2.89 -54.89 -19.13
N SER A 66 -2.97 -54.98 -20.45
CA SER A 66 -3.95 -55.81 -21.16
C SER A 66 -3.21 -56.81 -22.04
N LYS A 67 -3.67 -58.08 -22.02
CA LYS A 67 -3.14 -59.15 -22.86
C LYS A 67 -3.51 -58.96 -24.34
N ASP A 68 -4.57 -58.19 -24.64
CA ASP A 68 -4.99 -57.89 -26.00
C ASP A 68 -4.16 -56.74 -26.60
N LEU A 69 -3.41 -57.04 -27.67
CA LEU A 69 -2.56 -56.09 -28.39
C LEU A 69 -3.32 -54.88 -28.94
N LYS A 70 -4.54 -55.07 -29.47
CA LYS A 70 -5.36 -53.96 -30.00
C LYS A 70 -5.84 -53.04 -28.89
N ARG A 71 -6.28 -53.63 -27.77
CA ARG A 71 -6.70 -52.88 -26.57
C ARG A 71 -5.52 -52.16 -25.91
N ARG A 72 -4.34 -52.79 -25.89
CA ARG A 72 -3.08 -52.20 -25.40
C ARG A 72 -2.66 -50.99 -26.23
N SER A 73 -2.71 -51.09 -27.56
CA SER A 73 -2.38 -49.96 -28.46
C SER A 73 -3.31 -48.76 -28.25
N LYS A 74 -4.63 -48.99 -28.21
CA LYS A 74 -5.61 -47.91 -27.94
C LYS A 74 -5.41 -47.25 -26.57
N ARG A 75 -5.15 -48.04 -25.52
CA ARG A 75 -4.83 -47.50 -24.18
C ARG A 75 -3.56 -46.67 -24.19
N ARG A 76 -2.51 -47.13 -24.88
CA ARG A 76 -1.24 -46.38 -25.00
C ARG A 76 -1.44 -45.03 -25.70
N ASN A 77 -2.29 -44.96 -26.72
CA ASN A 77 -2.64 -43.69 -27.37
C ASN A 77 -3.37 -42.74 -26.42
N ILE A 78 -4.35 -43.24 -25.64
CA ILE A 78 -5.02 -42.42 -24.61
C ILE A 78 -3.99 -41.89 -23.60
N LEU A 79 -3.14 -42.77 -23.06
CA LEU A 79 -2.10 -42.40 -22.10
C LEU A 79 -1.18 -41.30 -22.66
N ASN A 80 -0.69 -41.48 -23.89
CA ASN A 80 0.21 -40.52 -24.51
C ASN A 80 -0.49 -39.16 -24.71
N ASN A 81 -1.76 -39.17 -25.14
CA ASN A 81 -2.51 -37.95 -25.36
C ASN A 81 -2.87 -37.23 -24.05
N GLN A 82 -3.21 -37.96 -22.98
CA GLN A 82 -3.45 -37.34 -21.66
C GLN A 82 -2.17 -36.74 -21.08
N SER A 83 -1.04 -37.44 -21.18
CA SER A 83 0.27 -36.90 -20.75
C SER A 83 0.69 -35.69 -21.58
N PHE A 84 0.49 -35.75 -22.91
CA PHE A 84 0.77 -34.64 -23.82
C PHE A 84 -0.11 -33.43 -23.53
N LEU A 85 -1.39 -33.64 -23.17
CA LEU A 85 -2.30 -32.57 -22.75
C LEU A 85 -1.78 -31.84 -21.51
N VAL A 86 -1.32 -32.58 -20.48
CA VAL A 86 -0.77 -31.97 -19.26
C VAL A 86 0.49 -31.16 -19.60
N GLY A 87 1.40 -31.70 -20.41
CA GLY A 87 2.61 -31.00 -20.85
C GLY A 87 2.29 -29.72 -21.65
N ASN A 88 1.44 -29.84 -22.66
CA ASN A 88 1.00 -28.70 -23.47
C ASN A 88 0.27 -27.65 -22.65
N TYR A 89 -0.54 -28.06 -21.67
CA TYR A 89 -1.16 -27.13 -20.75
C TYR A 89 -0.11 -26.30 -20.02
N PHE A 90 0.91 -26.93 -19.42
CA PHE A 90 1.94 -26.18 -18.70
C PHE A 90 2.73 -25.24 -19.60
N PHE A 91 3.00 -25.64 -20.85
CA PHE A 91 3.61 -24.78 -21.85
C PHE A 91 2.75 -23.53 -22.12
N TRP A 92 1.50 -23.73 -22.55
CA TRP A 92 0.57 -22.63 -22.86
C TRP A 92 0.24 -21.77 -21.64
N PHE A 93 0.03 -22.39 -20.48
CA PHE A 93 -0.20 -21.68 -19.23
C PHE A 93 1.01 -20.80 -18.89
N SER A 94 2.24 -21.31 -19.05
CA SER A 94 3.45 -20.54 -18.77
C SER A 94 3.62 -19.39 -19.76
N GLU A 95 3.32 -19.58 -21.06
CA GLU A 95 3.36 -18.50 -22.05
C GLU A 95 2.31 -17.42 -21.77
N VAL A 96 1.05 -17.82 -21.54
CA VAL A 96 -0.03 -16.88 -21.21
C VAL A 96 0.29 -16.18 -19.90
N PHE A 97 0.73 -16.91 -18.88
CA PHE A 97 1.10 -16.33 -17.58
C PHE A 97 2.28 -15.38 -17.69
N ALA A 98 3.33 -15.72 -18.46
CA ALA A 98 4.47 -14.84 -18.70
C ALA A 98 4.06 -13.60 -19.51
N PHE A 99 3.18 -13.74 -20.48
CA PHE A 99 2.60 -12.62 -21.21
C PHE A 99 1.78 -11.70 -20.29
N VAL A 100 0.93 -12.27 -19.42
CA VAL A 100 0.18 -11.51 -18.40
C VAL A 100 1.15 -10.78 -17.48
N ALA A 101 2.12 -11.52 -16.95
CA ALA A 101 3.07 -11.05 -15.97
C ALA A 101 4.05 -10.02 -16.55
N GLY A 102 4.41 -10.12 -17.82
CA GLY A 102 5.23 -9.12 -18.52
C GLY A 102 4.40 -7.90 -18.91
N SER A 103 3.18 -8.11 -19.39
CA SER A 103 2.29 -7.01 -19.81
C SER A 103 1.84 -6.16 -18.62
N SER A 104 1.59 -6.77 -17.46
CA SER A 104 1.26 -6.05 -16.23
C SER A 104 2.39 -5.19 -15.68
N LEU A 105 3.64 -5.42 -16.11
CA LEU A 105 4.78 -4.56 -15.79
C LEU A 105 4.83 -3.32 -16.69
N LEU A 106 4.23 -3.42 -17.89
CA LEU A 106 4.26 -2.38 -18.91
C LEU A 106 2.98 -1.55 -18.94
N LEU A 107 1.83 -2.18 -18.73
CA LEU A 107 0.47 -1.63 -18.87
C LEU A 107 -0.25 -1.56 -17.51
N SER A 108 -1.33 -0.79 -17.50
CA SER A 108 -2.18 -0.60 -16.32
C SER A 108 -2.89 -1.93 -15.94
N LYS A 109 -3.02 -2.20 -14.63
CA LYS A 109 -3.36 -3.54 -14.08
C LYS A 109 -4.71 -4.11 -14.55
N TYR A 110 -5.69 -3.26 -14.82
CA TYR A 110 -7.10 -3.68 -14.93
C TYR A 110 -7.59 -3.88 -16.36
N GLN A 111 -7.07 -3.12 -17.31
CA GLN A 111 -7.57 -3.12 -18.70
C GLN A 111 -7.27 -4.46 -19.40
N MET A 112 -6.06 -5.00 -19.19
CA MET A 112 -5.67 -6.32 -19.67
C MET A 112 -6.54 -7.43 -19.08
N PHE A 113 -6.97 -7.33 -17.81
CA PHE A 113 -7.63 -8.47 -17.17
C PHE A 113 -9.02 -8.77 -17.72
N GLU A 114 -9.83 -7.74 -17.99
CA GLU A 114 -11.17 -7.94 -18.58
C GLU A 114 -11.09 -8.63 -19.94
N GLU A 115 -10.13 -8.23 -20.77
CA GLU A 115 -9.86 -8.86 -22.07
C GLU A 115 -9.39 -10.31 -21.90
N MET A 116 -8.63 -10.60 -20.84
CA MET A 116 -8.12 -11.93 -20.57
C MET A 116 -9.15 -12.89 -19.96
N LYS A 117 -10.25 -12.41 -19.37
CA LYS A 117 -11.30 -13.30 -18.82
C LYS A 117 -11.84 -14.25 -19.89
N VAL A 118 -12.12 -13.72 -21.08
CA VAL A 118 -12.62 -14.50 -22.21
C VAL A 118 -11.60 -15.55 -22.64
N MET A 119 -10.32 -15.17 -22.73
CA MET A 119 -9.24 -16.11 -23.06
C MET A 119 -9.10 -17.23 -22.02
N CYS A 120 -9.19 -16.92 -20.73
CA CYS A 120 -9.10 -17.92 -19.66
C CYS A 120 -10.28 -18.89 -19.68
N ILE A 121 -11.51 -18.40 -19.93
CA ILE A 121 -12.70 -19.26 -20.08
C ILE A 121 -12.55 -20.16 -21.31
N LEU A 122 -12.14 -19.60 -22.45
CA LEU A 122 -11.89 -20.36 -23.68
C LEU A 122 -10.84 -21.44 -23.47
N LEU A 123 -9.74 -21.13 -22.76
CA LEU A 123 -8.70 -22.10 -22.42
C LEU A 123 -9.28 -23.29 -21.66
N PHE A 124 -10.11 -23.04 -20.65
CA PHE A 124 -10.79 -24.11 -19.90
C PHE A 124 -11.65 -25.00 -20.82
N ILE A 125 -12.45 -24.40 -21.71
CA ILE A 125 -13.30 -25.14 -22.66
C ILE A 125 -12.45 -25.97 -23.62
N VAL A 126 -11.40 -25.39 -24.20
CA VAL A 126 -10.51 -26.05 -25.16
C VAL A 126 -9.82 -27.25 -24.52
N LEU A 127 -9.31 -27.11 -23.30
CA LEU A 127 -8.65 -28.19 -22.58
C LEU A 127 -9.61 -29.34 -22.27
N PHE A 128 -10.86 -29.03 -21.92
CA PHE A 128 -11.88 -30.06 -21.71
C PHE A 128 -12.16 -30.84 -23.00
N LEU A 129 -12.36 -30.14 -24.12
CA LEU A 129 -12.61 -30.78 -25.42
C LEU A 129 -11.44 -31.65 -25.86
N GLU A 130 -10.20 -31.17 -25.71
CA GLU A 130 -9.02 -31.95 -26.09
C GLU A 130 -8.84 -33.18 -25.19
N SER A 131 -9.13 -33.07 -23.88
CA SER A 131 -9.09 -34.22 -22.96
C SER A 131 -10.09 -35.32 -23.33
N THR A 132 -11.25 -34.95 -23.89
CA THR A 132 -12.37 -35.87 -24.15
C THR A 132 -12.44 -36.39 -25.59
N LYS A 133 -11.77 -35.72 -26.54
CA LYS A 133 -11.71 -36.11 -27.96
C LYS A 133 -11.26 -37.56 -28.17
N GLU A 134 -10.21 -37.99 -27.47
CA GLU A 134 -9.66 -39.34 -27.61
C GLU A 134 -10.46 -40.40 -26.86
N LEU A 135 -11.12 -40.01 -25.77
CA LEU A 135 -12.12 -40.86 -25.11
C LEU A 135 -13.28 -41.14 -26.07
N ARG A 136 -13.80 -40.11 -26.74
CA ARG A 136 -14.87 -40.26 -27.73
C ARG A 136 -14.46 -41.13 -28.91
N ARG A 137 -13.24 -40.95 -29.44
CA ARG A 137 -12.71 -41.78 -30.54
C ARG A 137 -12.53 -43.24 -30.13
N THR A 138 -12.15 -43.50 -28.89
CA THR A 138 -11.84 -44.86 -28.43
C THR A 138 -13.06 -45.64 -27.96
N PHE A 139 -14.02 -44.97 -27.30
CA PHE A 139 -15.21 -45.61 -26.74
C PHE A 139 -16.44 -45.31 -27.60
N LYS A 140 -16.90 -46.31 -28.37
CA LYS A 140 -18.09 -46.20 -29.25
C LYS A 140 -19.38 -45.78 -28.51
N GLY A 141 -19.48 -46.07 -27.22
CA GLY A 141 -20.63 -45.69 -26.37
C GLY A 141 -20.57 -44.27 -25.81
N TYR A 142 -19.46 -43.54 -26.00
CA TYR A 142 -19.27 -42.20 -25.46
C TYR A 142 -19.99 -41.16 -26.31
N THR A 143 -21.31 -41.13 -26.16
CA THR A 143 -22.22 -40.24 -26.88
C THR A 143 -22.13 -38.80 -26.38
N ILE A 144 -22.72 -37.86 -27.15
CA ILE A 144 -22.81 -36.44 -26.75
C ILE A 144 -23.49 -36.28 -25.39
N LYS A 145 -24.49 -37.12 -25.06
CA LYS A 145 -25.17 -37.10 -23.76
C LYS A 145 -24.21 -37.42 -22.61
N ILE A 146 -23.34 -38.42 -22.78
CA ILE A 146 -22.34 -38.79 -21.76
C ILE A 146 -21.25 -37.71 -21.66
N LEU A 147 -20.83 -37.14 -22.79
CA LEU A 147 -19.89 -36.02 -22.79
C LEU A 147 -20.44 -34.82 -22.01
N LEU A 148 -21.72 -34.48 -22.23
CA LEU A 148 -22.38 -33.39 -21.52
C LEU A 148 -22.53 -33.67 -20.02
N LEU A 149 -22.90 -34.91 -19.65
CA LEU A 149 -22.94 -35.32 -18.25
C LEU A 149 -21.56 -35.21 -17.58
N HIS A 150 -20.50 -35.66 -18.27
CA HIS A 150 -19.13 -35.55 -17.78
C HIS A 150 -18.72 -34.08 -17.61
N PHE A 151 -19.06 -33.21 -18.57
CA PHE A 151 -18.82 -31.77 -18.47
C PHE A 151 -19.53 -31.17 -17.25
N LEU A 152 -20.81 -31.48 -17.03
CA LEU A 152 -21.58 -30.99 -15.88
C LEU A 152 -21.00 -31.46 -14.55
N LEU A 153 -20.54 -32.71 -14.46
CA LEU A 153 -19.88 -33.24 -13.26
C LEU A 153 -18.58 -32.50 -12.97
N LEU A 154 -17.76 -32.24 -13.99
CA LEU A 154 -16.54 -31.45 -13.81
C LEU A 154 -16.88 -30.00 -13.44
N LEU A 155 -17.90 -29.39 -14.05
CA LEU A 155 -18.32 -28.03 -13.73
C LEU A 155 -18.79 -27.90 -12.28
N ALA A 156 -19.54 -28.88 -11.77
CA ALA A 156 -19.94 -28.94 -10.36
C ALA A 156 -18.72 -29.07 -9.43
N LEU A 157 -17.73 -29.87 -9.81
CA LEU A 157 -16.46 -29.98 -9.07
C LEU A 157 -15.67 -28.67 -9.10
N VAL A 158 -15.62 -27.99 -10.25
CA VAL A 158 -14.96 -26.68 -10.39
C VAL A 158 -15.60 -25.67 -9.45
N PHE A 159 -16.93 -25.58 -9.45
CA PHE A 159 -17.66 -24.68 -8.57
C PHE A 159 -17.41 -24.99 -7.09
N SER A 160 -17.44 -26.28 -6.73
CA SER A 160 -17.15 -26.72 -5.36
C SER A 160 -15.71 -26.38 -4.93
N CYS A 161 -14.74 -26.57 -5.81
CA CYS A 161 -13.34 -26.23 -5.55
C CYS A 161 -13.09 -24.71 -5.53
N SER A 162 -13.82 -23.92 -6.32
CA SER A 162 -13.66 -22.45 -6.31
C SER A 162 -14.10 -21.81 -5.00
N LEU A 163 -14.99 -22.46 -4.25
CA LEU A 163 -15.40 -22.02 -2.91
C LEU A 163 -14.29 -22.20 -1.86
N LEU A 164 -13.26 -23.00 -2.15
CA LEU A 164 -12.09 -23.19 -1.27
C LEU A 164 -11.14 -21.98 -1.36
N LYS A 165 -11.64 -20.77 -1.05
CA LYS A 165 -10.84 -19.54 -0.99
C LYS A 165 -9.86 -19.60 0.20
N LYS A 166 -8.73 -20.31 0.04
CA LYS A 166 -7.70 -20.39 1.09
C LYS A 166 -6.74 -19.19 1.08
N SER A 167 -6.55 -18.58 -0.09
CA SER A 167 -5.60 -17.48 -0.24
C SER A 167 -6.25 -16.16 0.16
N ASN A 168 -5.78 -15.59 1.27
CA ASN A 168 -6.07 -14.21 1.63
C ASN A 168 -5.17 -13.30 0.78
N TYR A 169 -5.45 -13.22 -0.53
CA TYR A 169 -4.69 -12.33 -1.44
C TYR A 169 -4.71 -10.90 -0.89
N ASN A 170 -5.81 -10.46 -0.31
CA ASN A 170 -5.92 -9.12 0.26
C ASN A 170 -5.02 -8.93 1.48
N ARG A 171 -4.66 -9.96 2.25
CA ARG A 171 -3.67 -9.85 3.33
C ARG A 171 -2.32 -9.30 2.84
N LEU A 172 -1.84 -9.74 1.68
CA LEU A 172 -0.56 -9.25 1.14
C LEU A 172 -0.67 -7.78 0.74
N GLY A 173 -1.83 -7.39 0.19
CA GLY A 173 -2.11 -6.00 -0.16
C GLY A 173 -2.29 -5.12 1.07
N ASN A 174 -2.96 -5.64 2.11
CA ASN A 174 -3.13 -4.98 3.38
C ASN A 174 -1.78 -4.81 4.09
N VAL A 175 -0.93 -5.84 4.13
CA VAL A 175 0.43 -5.74 4.69
C VAL A 175 1.28 -4.76 3.90
N TYR A 176 1.17 -4.73 2.57
CA TYR A 176 1.85 -3.73 1.76
C TYR A 176 1.33 -2.32 2.03
N ASN A 177 0.01 -2.13 2.06
CA ASN A 177 -0.63 -0.86 2.40
C ASN A 177 -0.33 -0.41 3.84
N ILE A 178 -0.11 -1.33 4.78
CA ILE A 178 0.30 -1.01 6.16
C ILE A 178 1.79 -0.63 6.21
N SER A 179 2.65 -1.32 5.45
CA SER A 179 4.11 -1.09 5.46
C SER A 179 4.56 0.09 4.59
N HIS A 180 3.78 0.38 3.55
CA HIS A 180 3.94 1.48 2.60
C HIS A 180 2.63 2.25 2.53
N PRO A 181 2.19 2.85 3.66
CA PRO A 181 0.93 3.57 3.68
C PRO A 181 0.99 4.69 2.65
N TYR A 182 -0.06 4.78 1.84
CA TYR A 182 -0.23 5.82 0.82
C TYR A 182 -0.29 7.24 1.41
N VAL A 183 -0.26 7.33 2.74
CA VAL A 183 -0.09 8.50 3.58
C VAL A 183 1.02 8.16 4.56
N SER A 184 1.91 9.10 4.86
CA SER A 184 2.84 8.97 5.97
C SER A 184 2.04 9.00 7.28
N ILE A 185 1.53 7.84 7.69
CA ILE A 185 0.95 7.57 9.00
C ILE A 185 2.14 7.29 9.93
N PRO A 186 2.16 7.80 11.17
CA PRO A 186 3.26 7.56 12.08
C PRO A 186 3.49 6.06 12.21
N LYS A 187 4.73 5.65 11.95
CA LYS A 187 5.12 4.24 12.07
C LYS A 187 5.47 4.00 13.52
N THR A 188 4.76 3.07 14.14
CA THR A 188 5.22 2.43 15.38
C THR A 188 6.47 1.65 14.98
N LEU A 189 7.64 2.02 15.50
CA LEU A 189 8.81 1.17 15.36
C LEU A 189 8.65 0.01 16.34
N ASP A 190 7.89 -1.01 15.95
CA ASP A 190 7.73 -2.20 16.78
C ASP A 190 9.10 -2.84 17.03
N THR A 191 9.54 -2.78 18.29
CA THR A 191 10.67 -3.50 18.86
C THR A 191 12.03 -3.18 18.26
N VAL A 192 12.57 -2.01 18.59
CA VAL A 192 14.03 -1.90 18.73
C VAL A 192 14.32 -1.57 20.19
N SER A 193 14.41 -2.64 21.00
CA SER A 193 15.11 -2.65 22.27
C SER A 193 16.32 -1.72 22.19
N TYR A 194 16.33 -0.73 23.09
CA TYR A 194 17.32 0.34 23.24
C TYR A 194 18.77 -0.19 23.26
N GLU A 195 19.33 -0.46 22.09
CA GLU A 195 20.74 -0.25 21.83
C GLU A 195 20.84 0.72 20.67
N ASN A 196 21.33 1.94 20.97
CA ASN A 196 21.66 3.08 20.10
C ASN A 196 22.36 2.78 18.75
N LYS A 197 22.63 1.51 18.42
CA LYS A 197 23.34 1.07 17.22
C LYS A 197 22.46 0.96 15.97
N VAL A 198 21.18 0.57 16.08
CA VAL A 198 20.38 0.27 14.87
C VAL A 198 19.88 1.55 14.18
N LEU A 199 19.41 2.55 14.94
CA LEU A 199 19.10 3.88 14.39
C LEU A 199 20.36 4.59 13.90
N ARG A 200 21.51 4.46 14.60
CA ARG A 200 22.81 4.89 14.06
C ARG A 200 23.22 4.18 12.77
N SER A 201 22.78 2.94 12.53
CA SER A 201 23.18 2.20 11.31
C SER A 201 22.28 2.49 10.10
N ARG A 202 21.00 2.81 10.30
CA ARG A 202 20.06 3.19 9.23
C ARG A 202 20.04 4.69 8.95
N TYR A 203 20.15 5.52 9.99
CA TYR A 203 20.07 6.98 9.92
C TYR A 203 21.36 7.67 10.37
N GLY A 204 22.24 7.01 11.14
CA GLY A 204 23.48 7.65 11.64
C GLY A 204 24.59 7.87 10.61
N ASN A 205 24.30 7.70 9.32
CA ASN A 205 25.13 8.23 8.23
C ASN A 205 24.53 9.49 7.59
N TYR A 206 23.32 9.90 7.95
CA TYR A 206 22.69 11.13 7.49
C TYR A 206 22.99 12.24 8.50
N CYS A 207 23.20 13.46 7.98
CA CYS A 207 23.47 14.65 8.79
C CYS A 207 22.15 15.18 9.36
N ASP A 208 21.49 14.34 10.11
CA ASP A 208 20.21 14.61 10.74
C ASP A 208 20.45 15.51 11.93
N ILE A 209 19.80 16.66 11.95
CA ILE A 209 19.82 17.54 13.11
C ILE A 209 18.82 16.95 14.10
N GLN A 210 19.34 16.17 15.04
CA GLN A 210 18.56 15.62 16.14
C GLN A 210 18.47 16.65 17.24
N VAL A 211 17.25 16.99 17.63
CA VAL A 211 16.94 17.88 18.73
C VAL A 211 16.14 17.10 19.75
N LYS A 212 16.76 16.79 20.88
CA LYS A 212 16.01 16.25 22.02
C LYS A 212 15.46 17.38 22.88
N VAL A 213 14.15 17.53 22.85
CA VAL A 213 13.38 18.44 23.69
C VAL A 213 13.11 17.76 25.03
N LEU A 214 13.79 18.22 26.06
CA LEU A 214 13.59 17.74 27.44
C LEU A 214 12.61 18.69 28.15
N HIS A 215 11.52 18.15 28.69
CA HIS A 215 10.61 18.92 29.52
C HIS A 215 11.11 18.91 30.98
N ASP A 216 11.85 19.95 31.36
CA ASP A 216 12.20 20.20 32.75
C ASP A 216 11.70 21.61 33.11
N THR A 217 10.67 21.65 33.96
CA THR A 217 10.15 22.87 34.64
C THR A 217 9.97 24.14 33.77
N ASN A 218 9.54 24.00 32.50
CA ASN A 218 9.27 25.06 31.49
C ASN A 218 10.43 25.47 30.56
N THR A 219 11.53 24.70 30.47
CA THR A 219 12.62 25.03 29.53
C THR A 219 12.86 23.94 28.50
N ILE A 220 12.86 24.29 27.21
CA ILE A 220 13.31 23.41 26.13
C ILE A 220 14.84 23.43 26.14
N ARG A 221 15.45 22.31 26.52
CA ARG A 221 16.87 22.07 26.25
C ARG A 221 17.03 21.41 24.89
N TYR A 222 18.10 21.75 24.19
CA TYR A 222 18.44 21.20 22.89
C TYR A 222 19.72 20.39 23.00
N LYS A 223 19.75 19.20 22.39
CA LYS A 223 20.97 18.39 22.30
C LYS A 223 21.29 18.08 20.86
N LEU A 224 22.41 18.58 20.35
CA LEU A 224 22.95 18.27 19.03
C LEU A 224 24.10 17.27 19.17
N PHE A 225 24.00 16.11 18.53
CA PHE A 225 25.00 15.03 18.64
C PHE A 225 25.37 14.63 20.09
N GLY A 226 24.43 14.80 21.03
CA GLY A 226 24.61 14.48 22.45
C GLY A 226 25.13 15.63 23.31
N ASN A 227 25.56 16.75 22.72
CA ASN A 227 25.99 17.94 23.45
C ASN A 227 24.80 18.88 23.64
N GLU A 228 24.63 19.41 24.85
CA GLU A 228 23.70 20.52 25.05
C GLU A 228 24.17 21.71 24.23
N VAL A 229 23.27 22.23 23.41
CA VAL A 229 23.52 23.41 22.57
C VAL A 229 22.45 24.44 22.84
N SER A 230 22.82 25.71 22.72
CA SER A 230 21.81 26.75 22.68
C SER A 230 21.01 26.65 21.38
N PHE A 231 19.81 27.20 21.38
CA PHE A 231 19.00 27.24 20.16
C PHE A 231 19.69 28.06 19.05
N ASP A 232 20.40 29.11 19.44
CA ASP A 232 21.18 29.94 18.51
C ASP A 232 22.35 29.17 17.88
N GLU A 233 22.93 28.19 18.58
CA GLU A 233 23.94 27.29 18.02
C GLU A 233 23.34 26.31 17.00
N LEU A 234 22.12 25.81 17.22
CA LEU A 234 21.43 24.95 16.26
C LEU A 234 21.14 25.66 14.93
N ILE A 235 20.69 26.92 14.98
CA ILE A 235 20.34 27.69 13.77
C ILE A 235 21.56 28.22 13.01
N ASN A 236 22.74 28.23 13.65
CA ASN A 236 23.99 28.66 13.04
C ASN A 236 24.82 27.50 12.48
N ILE A 237 24.30 26.27 12.51
CA ILE A 237 24.87 25.15 11.75
C ILE A 237 24.86 25.55 10.27
N PRO A 238 26.03 25.60 9.59
CA PRO A 238 26.10 26.04 8.21
C PRO A 238 25.14 25.27 7.30
N HIS A 239 24.43 25.99 6.42
CA HIS A 239 23.75 25.38 5.27
C HIS A 239 24.79 24.56 4.49
N GLY A 240 24.62 23.25 4.44
CA GLY A 240 25.61 22.37 3.84
C GLY A 240 26.75 22.03 4.80
N TYR A 241 26.43 21.54 6.00
CA TYR A 241 27.32 20.57 6.64
C TYR A 241 27.64 19.53 5.57
N ASP A 242 28.89 19.51 5.09
CA ASP A 242 29.35 18.60 4.04
C ASP A 242 29.05 17.19 4.53
N CYS A 243 27.92 16.65 4.09
CA CYS A 243 27.45 15.35 4.47
C CYS A 243 27.87 14.41 3.36
N PRO A 244 29.00 13.70 3.50
CA PRO A 244 29.51 12.87 2.42
C PRO A 244 28.55 11.74 1.97
N TYR A 245 27.47 11.51 2.72
CA TYR A 245 26.54 10.39 2.52
C TYR A 245 25.07 10.80 2.27
N SER A 246 24.71 12.09 2.33
CA SER A 246 23.30 12.47 2.07
C SER A 246 23.03 12.54 0.56
N ARG A 247 22.09 11.71 0.08
CA ARG A 247 21.51 11.84 -1.27
C ARG A 247 20.49 12.98 -1.36
N SER A 248 19.97 13.45 -0.22
CA SER A 248 19.08 14.59 -0.12
C SER A 248 19.90 15.87 0.03
N LYS A 249 19.62 16.89 -0.80
CA LYS A 249 20.20 18.23 -0.62
C LYS A 249 19.58 18.98 0.57
N ASP A 250 18.45 18.49 1.09
CA ASP A 250 17.70 19.13 2.15
C ASP A 250 17.94 18.37 3.47
N PRO A 251 18.45 19.03 4.52
CA PRO A 251 18.64 18.42 5.82
C PRO A 251 17.29 18.07 6.46
N GLU A 252 17.17 16.84 6.95
CA GLU A 252 16.02 16.39 7.74
C GLU A 252 16.19 16.81 9.21
N PHE A 253 15.15 17.39 9.79
CA PHE A 253 15.17 17.90 11.16
C PHE A 253 14.38 16.98 12.08
N PHE A 254 15.05 16.30 13.01
CA PHE A 254 14.40 15.34 13.91
C PHE A 254 14.19 15.96 15.29
N ILE A 255 12.94 16.09 15.72
CA ILE A 255 12.55 16.59 17.04
C ILE A 255 12.13 15.40 17.89
N TYR A 256 12.95 15.05 18.88
CA TYR A 256 12.62 14.06 19.89
C TYR A 256 11.98 14.76 21.08
N ALA A 257 10.67 14.59 21.25
CA ALA A 257 9.92 15.27 22.29
C ALA A 257 9.04 14.28 23.08
N ASP A 258 8.78 14.59 24.35
CA ASP A 258 7.77 13.88 25.11
C ASP A 258 6.38 14.22 24.56
N GLY A 259 5.47 13.25 24.50
CA GLY A 259 4.09 13.47 24.05
C GLY A 259 3.33 14.50 24.90
N SER A 260 3.73 14.69 26.16
CA SER A 260 3.12 15.65 27.08
C SER A 260 3.51 17.10 26.85
N ILE A 261 4.48 17.40 25.97
CA ILE A 261 4.90 18.78 25.75
C ILE A 261 3.79 19.59 25.07
N GLN A 262 3.65 20.86 25.44
CA GLN A 262 2.71 21.76 24.78
C GLN A 262 3.17 22.02 23.34
N TYR A 263 2.26 21.83 22.39
CA TYR A 263 2.57 21.89 20.97
C TYR A 263 3.05 23.27 20.50
N TYR A 264 2.56 24.35 21.12
CA TYR A 264 3.01 25.71 20.79
C TYR A 264 4.52 25.91 20.99
N GLN A 265 5.11 25.22 21.97
CA GLN A 265 6.54 25.32 22.25
C GLN A 265 7.37 24.75 21.09
N LEU A 266 6.82 23.77 20.37
CA LEU A 266 7.44 23.19 19.18
C LEU A 266 7.19 24.01 17.91
N LYS A 267 6.16 24.85 17.89
CA LYS A 267 5.88 25.73 16.74
C LYS A 267 6.94 26.80 16.53
N GLU A 268 7.43 27.37 17.62
CA GLU A 268 8.52 28.34 17.55
C GLU A 268 9.78 27.69 16.94
N LEU A 269 10.04 26.43 17.30
CA LEU A 269 11.12 25.62 16.76
C LEU A 269 10.94 25.36 15.24
N GLU A 270 9.74 24.99 14.81
CA GLU A 270 9.41 24.80 13.39
C GLU A 270 9.61 26.09 12.55
N GLN A 271 9.13 27.23 13.04
CA GLN A 271 9.25 28.51 12.34
C GLN A 271 10.72 28.87 12.11
N LYS A 272 11.54 28.74 13.15
CA LYS A 272 12.98 29.04 13.07
C LYS A 272 13.74 28.03 12.21
N ALA A 273 13.34 26.76 12.20
CA ALA A 273 13.88 25.75 11.28
C ALA A 273 13.54 26.08 9.81
N THR A 274 12.30 26.51 9.55
CA THR A 274 11.83 26.93 8.22
C THR A 274 12.61 28.13 7.70
N LEU A 275 12.90 29.13 8.55
CA LEU A 275 13.74 30.28 8.20
C LEU A 275 15.17 29.88 7.78
N ARG A 276 15.63 28.68 8.17
CA ARG A 276 16.93 28.11 7.77
C ARG A 276 16.78 27.03 6.69
N GLY A 277 15.69 27.06 5.93
CA GLY A 277 15.48 26.14 4.80
C GLY A 277 15.34 24.66 5.18
N MET A 278 14.99 24.38 6.44
CA MET A 278 14.66 23.03 6.90
C MET A 278 13.14 22.86 6.80
N TYR A 279 12.68 22.19 5.74
CA TYR A 279 11.25 22.06 5.43
C TYR A 279 10.63 20.73 5.83
N VAL A 280 11.46 19.77 6.28
CA VAL A 280 11.00 18.45 6.70
C VAL A 280 11.37 18.25 8.16
N VAL A 281 10.34 18.10 8.99
CA VAL A 281 10.48 17.84 10.42
C VAL A 281 9.92 16.46 10.74
N TYR A 282 10.67 15.67 11.49
CA TYR A 282 10.23 14.40 12.03
C TYR A 282 10.04 14.54 13.53
N TYR A 283 8.81 14.36 14.01
CA TYR A 283 8.56 14.21 15.43
C TYR A 283 8.82 12.76 15.83
N ALA A 284 9.74 12.56 16.76
CA ALA A 284 9.97 11.30 17.46
C ALA A 284 9.37 11.42 18.86
N ILE A 285 8.18 10.84 19.08
CA ILE A 285 7.52 10.85 20.39
C ILE A 285 8.01 9.67 21.20
N HIS A 286 8.46 9.93 22.43
CA HIS A 286 8.72 8.86 23.39
C HIS A 286 7.41 8.44 24.08
N ALA A 287 6.98 7.20 23.88
CA ALA A 287 5.82 6.65 24.57
C ALA A 287 6.19 6.34 26.02
N VAL A 288 5.41 6.84 26.98
CA VAL A 288 5.70 6.75 28.43
C VAL A 288 5.84 5.30 28.95
N ASN A 289 5.43 4.27 28.19
CA ASN A 289 5.38 2.90 28.72
C ASN A 289 6.04 1.75 27.94
N GLU A 290 6.51 1.86 26.70
CA GLU A 290 7.17 0.72 26.03
C GLU A 290 8.27 1.16 25.06
N ALA A 291 9.24 0.29 24.82
CA ALA A 291 10.53 0.50 24.16
C ALA A 291 10.53 0.97 22.68
N ASN A 292 9.48 1.67 22.24
CA ASN A 292 9.24 2.05 20.86
C ASN A 292 9.05 3.57 20.73
N ASP A 293 9.89 4.21 19.92
CA ASP A 293 9.71 5.61 19.53
C ASP A 293 8.76 5.69 18.29
N PHE A 294 7.85 6.65 18.28
CA PHE A 294 6.96 6.90 17.13
C PHE A 294 7.53 7.99 16.24
N LEU A 295 7.74 7.71 14.95
CA LEU A 295 8.16 8.71 13.97
C LEU A 295 6.97 9.24 13.17
N TYR A 296 6.66 10.54 13.35
CA TYR A 296 5.68 11.27 12.58
C TYR A 296 6.36 12.30 11.66
N PRO A 297 6.37 12.09 10.34
CA PRO A 297 6.90 13.06 9.39
C PRO A 297 5.89 14.19 9.15
N LYS A 298 6.38 15.42 9.22
CA LYS A 298 5.65 16.64 8.94
C LYS A 298 6.41 17.52 7.94
N PHE A 299 5.70 17.97 6.91
CA PHE A 299 6.20 18.95 5.97
C PHE A 299 5.83 20.34 6.47
N LEU A 300 6.82 21.22 6.58
CA LEU A 300 6.62 22.62 6.93
C LEU A 300 6.36 23.42 5.66
N HIS A 301 5.33 24.25 5.71
CA HIS A 301 4.95 25.10 4.60
C HIS A 301 5.62 26.46 4.73
N TYR A 302 6.15 26.95 3.61
CA TYR A 302 6.69 28.30 3.51
C TYR A 302 5.57 29.30 3.24
N THR A 303 5.59 30.42 3.98
CA THR A 303 4.55 31.47 3.96
C THR A 303 5.17 32.83 3.64
N LYS A 304 4.36 33.78 3.16
CA LYS A 304 4.83 35.14 2.85
C LYS A 304 5.37 35.87 4.10
N ALA A 305 4.74 35.63 5.25
CA ALA A 305 5.19 36.18 6.53
C ALA A 305 6.62 35.73 6.88
N LEU A 306 7.02 34.52 6.49
CA LEU A 306 8.39 34.05 6.71
C LEU A 306 9.40 34.70 5.76
N ASP A 307 8.99 35.14 4.56
CA ASP A 307 9.85 35.92 3.66
C ASP A 307 10.15 37.31 4.25
N GLU A 308 9.12 37.98 4.80
CA GLU A 308 9.29 39.29 5.45
C GLU A 308 10.30 39.21 6.61
N VAL A 309 10.15 38.20 7.48
CA VAL A 309 11.09 37.94 8.58
C VAL A 309 12.49 37.58 8.06
N ARG A 310 12.58 36.86 6.94
CA ARG A 310 13.85 36.46 6.32
C ARG A 310 14.61 37.67 5.76
N GLU A 311 13.91 38.60 5.14
CA GLU A 311 14.47 39.87 4.66
C GLU A 311 15.01 40.73 5.80
N GLU A 312 14.26 40.85 6.90
CA GLU A 312 14.71 41.55 8.12
C GLU A 312 16.01 40.94 8.67
N LEU A 313 16.10 39.61 8.68
CA LEU A 313 17.26 38.86 9.16
C LEU A 313 18.42 38.77 8.14
N LYS A 314 18.28 39.36 6.93
CA LYS A 314 19.29 39.34 5.85
C LYS A 314 19.77 37.94 5.48
N LEU A 315 18.87 36.97 5.47
CA LEU A 315 19.15 35.59 5.07
C LEU A 315 19.12 35.47 3.53
N PRO A 316 19.87 34.52 2.93
CA PRO A 316 19.96 34.40 1.46
C PRO A 316 18.59 34.07 0.85
N PRO A 317 18.26 34.56 -0.36
CA PRO A 317 16.96 34.29 -0.98
C PRO A 317 16.79 32.80 -1.29
N LEU A 318 15.56 32.31 -1.13
CA LEU A 318 15.19 30.95 -1.52
C LEU A 318 14.99 30.85 -3.03
N PRO A 319 15.00 29.64 -3.62
CA PRO A 319 14.54 29.44 -4.99
C PRO A 319 13.12 30.01 -5.16
N THR A 320 12.73 30.41 -6.37
CA THR A 320 11.36 30.86 -6.65
C THR A 320 10.36 29.77 -6.25
N THR A 321 9.60 30.02 -5.18
CA THR A 321 8.57 29.12 -4.66
C THR A 321 7.18 29.69 -4.90
N VAL A 322 6.20 28.81 -5.08
CA VAL A 322 4.78 29.18 -5.03
C VAL A 322 4.36 29.14 -3.56
N PHE A 323 3.83 30.25 -3.05
CA PHE A 323 3.37 30.33 -1.66
C PHE A 323 2.16 29.45 -1.41
N TRP A 324 2.11 28.85 -0.22
CA TRP A 324 0.99 27.99 0.16
C TRP A 324 -0.34 28.75 0.18
N GLU A 325 -0.32 30.02 0.58
CA GLU A 325 -1.48 30.89 0.61
C GLU A 325 -2.03 31.18 -0.78
N ASP A 326 -1.15 31.35 -1.77
CA ASP A 326 -1.56 31.55 -3.16
C ASP A 326 -2.22 30.28 -3.71
N TYR A 327 -1.80 29.11 -3.26
CA TYR A 327 -2.40 27.82 -3.61
C TYR A 327 -3.79 27.61 -2.97
N LEU A 328 -4.05 28.21 -1.81
CA LEU A 328 -5.32 28.09 -1.09
C LEU A 328 -6.35 29.17 -1.45
N LYS A 329 -5.95 30.22 -2.18
CA LYS A 329 -6.77 31.40 -2.46
C LYS A 329 -8.14 31.12 -3.07
N ASP A 330 -8.25 30.08 -3.90
CA ASP A 330 -9.49 29.72 -4.58
C ASP A 330 -10.32 28.67 -3.82
N LYS A 331 -9.93 28.34 -2.59
CA LYS A 331 -10.58 27.33 -1.74
C LYS A 331 -11.40 27.99 -0.63
N LYS A 332 -12.49 27.33 -0.25
CA LYS A 332 -13.35 27.72 0.87
C LYS A 332 -12.70 27.35 2.20
N GLU A 333 -12.56 28.34 3.06
CA GLU A 333 -12.08 28.14 4.43
C GLU A 333 -13.16 27.46 5.30
N GLN A 334 -12.76 26.46 6.07
CA GLN A 334 -13.51 25.93 7.20
C GLN A 334 -12.67 26.02 8.47
N VAL A 335 -13.16 26.77 9.46
CA VAL A 335 -12.46 26.94 10.73
C VAL A 335 -12.88 25.84 11.69
N ILE A 336 -11.90 25.14 12.26
CA ILE A 336 -12.11 24.11 13.27
C ILE A 336 -11.26 24.38 14.50
N ASP A 337 -11.85 24.15 15.66
CA ASP A 337 -11.14 24.25 16.94
C ASP A 337 -10.79 22.85 17.42
N LEU A 338 -9.49 22.58 17.62
CA LEU A 338 -8.99 21.28 18.04
C LEU A 338 -9.56 20.86 19.39
N ASP A 339 -9.82 21.82 20.29
CA ASP A 339 -10.38 21.57 21.63
C ASP A 339 -11.75 20.86 21.55
N THR A 340 -12.50 21.10 20.47
CA THR A 340 -13.82 20.49 20.28
C THR A 340 -13.76 18.97 20.09
N PHE A 341 -12.60 18.40 19.78
CA PHE A 341 -12.40 16.97 19.56
C PHE A 341 -11.78 16.27 20.79
N ILE A 342 -11.55 16.98 21.89
CA ILE A 342 -10.98 16.40 23.10
C ILE A 342 -12.09 15.82 23.98
N LEU A 343 -11.90 14.55 24.37
CA LEU A 343 -12.73 13.82 25.32
C LEU A 343 -11.84 13.21 26.40
N LYS A 344 -11.95 13.70 27.64
CA LYS A 344 -11.18 13.21 28.81
C LYS A 344 -9.67 13.13 28.52
N ASP A 345 -9.10 14.27 28.15
CA ASP A 345 -7.68 14.47 27.87
C ASP A 345 -7.15 13.75 26.61
N ASN A 346 -7.99 13.03 25.87
CA ASN A 346 -7.61 12.33 24.63
C ASN A 346 -8.46 12.80 23.45
N ILE A 347 -7.98 12.61 22.22
CA ILE A 347 -8.76 12.91 21.02
C ILE A 347 -9.83 11.84 20.78
N ASP A 348 -11.07 12.26 20.56
CA ASP A 348 -12.15 11.41 20.08
C ASP A 348 -11.96 11.15 18.58
N GLN A 349 -11.23 10.07 18.27
CA GLN A 349 -10.89 9.69 16.90
C GLN A 349 -12.12 9.47 16.02
N GLN A 350 -13.21 8.94 16.60
CA GLN A 350 -14.45 8.70 15.85
C GLN A 350 -15.10 10.02 15.44
N LYS A 351 -15.19 10.96 16.38
CA LYS A 351 -15.73 12.30 16.12
C LYS A 351 -14.91 13.05 15.07
N VAL A 352 -13.58 12.94 15.13
CA VAL A 352 -12.69 13.50 14.08
C VAL A 352 -13.01 12.85 12.73
N SER A 353 -13.19 11.53 12.72
CA SER A 353 -13.46 10.81 11.48
C SER A 353 -14.77 11.20 10.82
N ASP A 354 -15.85 11.19 11.60
CA ASP A 354 -17.18 11.55 11.11
C ASP A 354 -17.18 12.98 10.54
N TYR A 355 -16.55 13.93 11.23
CA TYR A 355 -16.47 15.33 10.77
C TYR A 355 -15.76 15.47 9.42
N PHE A 356 -14.57 14.87 9.28
CA PHE A 356 -13.79 15.00 8.06
C PHE A 356 -14.35 14.17 6.90
N GLN A 357 -14.99 13.03 7.17
CA GLN A 357 -15.69 12.27 6.14
C GLN A 357 -16.83 13.09 5.50
N GLU A 358 -17.52 13.93 6.27
CA GLU A 358 -18.59 14.78 5.77
C GLU A 358 -18.10 16.07 5.12
N SER A 359 -16.96 16.60 5.55
CA SER A 359 -16.56 17.99 5.28
C SER A 359 -15.45 18.16 4.24
N VAL A 360 -14.65 17.12 3.95
CA VAL A 360 -13.49 17.21 3.06
C VAL A 360 -13.93 17.23 1.58
N SER A 361 -13.46 18.22 0.83
CA SER A 361 -13.60 18.31 -0.64
C SER A 361 -12.40 19.03 -1.29
N ASP A 362 -12.30 19.00 -2.62
CA ASP A 362 -11.29 19.70 -3.45
C ASP A 362 -11.22 21.21 -3.21
N SER A 363 -12.38 21.76 -2.94
CA SER A 363 -12.72 23.15 -2.84
C SER A 363 -12.66 23.66 -1.40
N VAL A 364 -12.23 22.85 -0.44
CA VAL A 364 -12.17 23.22 0.98
C VAL A 364 -10.74 23.12 1.50
N TYR A 365 -10.38 24.03 2.41
CA TYR A 365 -9.24 23.86 3.31
C TYR A 365 -9.64 24.12 4.76
N PHE A 366 -8.94 23.50 5.69
CA PHE A 366 -9.23 23.60 7.12
C PHE A 366 -8.28 24.57 7.82
N LYS A 367 -8.81 25.56 8.51
CA LYS A 367 -8.06 26.40 9.43
C LYS A 367 -8.21 25.83 10.84
N ILE A 368 -7.18 25.16 11.31
CA ILE A 368 -7.14 24.44 12.59
C ILE A 368 -6.66 25.42 13.66
N LYS A 369 -7.56 25.82 14.55
CA LYS A 369 -7.24 26.60 15.74
C LYS A 369 -6.71 25.68 16.82
N ILE A 370 -5.54 26.03 17.36
CA ILE A 370 -4.81 25.23 18.33
C ILE A 370 -4.52 26.10 19.55
N ASN A 371 -5.14 25.74 20.66
CA ASN A 371 -4.92 26.36 21.96
C ASN A 371 -3.51 26.05 22.50
N LYS A 372 -2.92 26.96 23.27
CA LYS A 372 -1.62 26.78 23.96
C LYS A 372 -1.59 25.60 24.92
N GLU A 373 -2.75 25.16 25.41
CA GLU A 373 -2.84 24.00 26.32
C GLU A 373 -2.73 22.65 25.61
N ILE A 374 -2.87 22.61 24.27
CA ILE A 374 -2.78 21.38 23.48
C ILE A 374 -1.40 20.75 23.58
N THR A 375 -1.37 19.48 23.96
CA THR A 375 -0.15 18.67 23.98
C THR A 375 0.22 18.16 22.58
N LEU A 376 1.49 17.83 22.36
CA LEU A 376 1.99 17.22 21.13
C LEU A 376 1.25 15.93 20.83
N GLN A 377 1.00 15.08 21.83
CA GLN A 377 0.27 13.83 21.64
C GLN A 377 -1.15 14.07 21.13
N GLN A 378 -1.89 14.98 21.75
CA GLN A 378 -3.25 15.34 21.32
C GLN A 378 -3.27 15.89 19.89
N TYR A 379 -2.34 16.79 19.57
CA TYR A 379 -2.21 17.30 18.21
C TYR A 379 -1.93 16.17 17.20
N LEU A 380 -1.03 15.24 17.54
CA LEU A 380 -0.69 14.15 16.65
C LEU A 380 -1.83 13.15 16.49
N ASP A 381 -2.53 12.80 17.56
CA ASP A 381 -3.72 11.93 17.51
C ASP A 381 -4.82 12.54 16.62
N PHE A 382 -5.02 13.86 16.71
CA PHE A 382 -5.91 14.60 15.82
C PHE A 382 -5.47 14.50 14.37
N MET A 383 -4.21 14.80 14.07
CA MET A 383 -3.69 14.78 12.70
C MET A 383 -3.66 13.37 12.09
N ILE A 384 -3.41 12.34 12.89
CA ILE A 384 -3.51 10.93 12.49
C ILE A 384 -4.95 10.61 12.10
N SER A 385 -5.91 10.97 12.95
CA SER A 385 -7.33 10.71 12.73
C SER A 385 -7.84 11.45 11.49
N TYR A 386 -7.48 12.72 11.32
CA TYR A 386 -7.75 13.49 10.10
C TYR A 386 -7.21 12.77 8.85
N ARG A 387 -5.93 12.37 8.90
CA ARG A 387 -5.26 11.68 7.78
C ARG A 387 -5.91 10.35 7.42
N GLN A 388 -6.26 9.57 8.43
CA GLN A 388 -6.95 8.30 8.26
C GLN A 388 -8.32 8.49 7.61
N SER A 389 -9.04 9.54 8.01
CA SER A 389 -10.40 9.80 7.52
C SER A 389 -10.43 10.21 6.06
N VAL A 390 -9.51 11.09 5.65
CA VAL A 390 -9.32 11.42 4.23
C VAL A 390 -8.87 10.18 3.44
N TYR A 391 -8.05 9.31 4.03
CA TYR A 391 -7.66 8.06 3.39
C TYR A 391 -8.85 7.13 3.18
N ASP A 392 -9.72 6.98 4.18
CA ASP A 392 -10.91 6.14 4.10
C ASP A 392 -11.91 6.68 3.08
N LEU A 393 -12.07 8.01 2.96
CA LEU A 393 -12.82 8.65 1.88
C LEU A 393 -12.24 8.30 0.50
N ARG A 394 -10.93 8.45 0.32
CA ARG A 394 -10.26 8.11 -0.94
C ARG A 394 -10.40 6.62 -1.25
N ALA A 395 -10.28 5.75 -0.26
CA ALA A 395 -10.44 4.30 -0.44
C ALA A 395 -11.87 3.95 -0.85
N THR A 396 -12.87 4.55 -0.20
CA THR A 396 -14.29 4.35 -0.50
C THR A 396 -14.64 4.84 -1.91
N GLN A 397 -14.17 6.03 -2.29
CA GLN A 397 -14.38 6.57 -3.63
C GLN A 397 -13.71 5.68 -4.70
N ASN A 398 -12.51 5.18 -4.44
CA ASN A 398 -11.82 4.27 -5.35
C ASN A 398 -12.53 2.92 -5.49
N LEU A 399 -13.22 2.44 -4.45
CA LEU A 399 -14.03 1.21 -4.52
C LEU A 399 -15.34 1.42 -5.31
N LEU A 400 -15.93 2.60 -5.21
CA LEU A 400 -17.15 2.98 -5.94
C LEU A 400 -16.86 3.21 -7.43
N ASN A 401 -15.74 3.86 -7.75
CA ASN A 401 -15.35 4.23 -9.11
C ASN A 401 -14.63 3.06 -9.83
N ASN A 402 -15.23 1.87 -9.93
CA ASN A 402 -14.67 0.69 -10.61
C ASN A 402 -14.32 0.88 -12.12
N GLU A 403 -14.30 2.11 -12.64
CA GLU A 403 -13.97 2.48 -14.02
C GLU A 403 -12.66 3.28 -14.09
N LEU A 404 -11.62 2.64 -14.66
CA LEU A 404 -10.48 3.22 -15.39
C LEU A 404 -9.74 4.46 -14.81
N GLN A 405 -8.77 4.16 -13.96
CA GLN A 405 -7.39 4.67 -13.75
C GLN A 405 -6.85 6.05 -14.22
N ASP A 406 -7.54 6.93 -14.93
CA ASP A 406 -7.05 8.33 -15.08
C ASP A 406 -7.39 9.22 -13.86
N PHE A 407 -8.13 8.67 -12.89
CA PHE A 407 -8.74 9.42 -11.79
C PHE A 407 -7.93 9.43 -10.48
N THR A 408 -6.70 8.90 -10.40
CA THR A 408 -5.92 8.99 -9.13
C THR A 408 -5.44 10.40 -8.82
N ILE A 409 -5.23 11.24 -9.84
CA ILE A 409 -5.02 12.68 -9.65
C ILE A 409 -6.34 13.28 -9.15
N ASP A 410 -7.46 12.96 -9.81
CA ASP A 410 -8.78 13.47 -9.48
C ASP A 410 -9.24 13.12 -8.05
N VAL A 411 -9.03 11.91 -7.55
CA VAL A 411 -9.44 11.54 -6.17
C VAL A 411 -8.57 12.22 -5.09
N ARG A 412 -7.29 12.50 -5.39
CA ARG A 412 -6.41 13.25 -4.48
C ARG A 412 -6.72 14.74 -4.50
N GLU A 413 -7.05 15.28 -5.66
CA GLU A 413 -7.54 16.64 -5.82
C GLU A 413 -8.89 16.79 -5.13
N LYS A 414 -9.79 15.82 -5.28
CA LYS A 414 -11.13 15.75 -4.67
C LYS A 414 -11.14 15.64 -3.16
N TYR A 415 -10.19 14.91 -2.56
CA TYR A 415 -10.09 14.79 -1.10
C TYR A 415 -8.67 15.12 -0.65
N PRO A 416 -8.28 16.39 -0.66
CA PRO A 416 -6.90 16.84 -0.43
C PRO A 416 -6.57 16.99 1.06
N PHE A 417 -5.29 17.19 1.36
CA PHE A 417 -4.80 17.53 2.70
C PHE A 417 -4.51 19.03 2.81
N TYR A 418 -5.53 19.87 2.67
CA TYR A 418 -5.35 21.31 2.77
C TYR A 418 -5.73 21.80 4.16
N TYR A 419 -4.72 22.22 4.92
CA TYR A 419 -4.94 22.84 6.21
C TYR A 419 -3.92 23.93 6.50
N ILE A 420 -4.30 24.84 7.38
CA ILE A 420 -3.45 25.84 8.02
C ILE A 420 -3.63 25.68 9.53
N GLU A 421 -2.54 25.85 10.27
CA GLU A 421 -2.56 25.83 11.73
C GLU A 421 -2.53 27.29 12.24
N GLU A 422 -3.48 27.66 13.10
CA GLU A 422 -3.56 28.97 13.76
C GLU A 422 -3.43 28.76 15.27
N MET A 423 -2.42 29.37 15.88
CA MET A 423 -2.20 29.29 17.32
C MET A 423 -2.94 30.43 18.01
N GLU A 424 -3.69 30.14 19.08
CA GLU A 424 -4.41 31.15 19.89
C GLU A 424 -3.70 31.51 21.20
#